data_AF-A0A2V9PSA6-F1
#
_entry.id   AF-A0A2V9PSA6-F1
#
_cell.length_a   1.000
_cell.length_b   1.000
_cell.length_c   1.000
_cell.angle_alpha   90.00
_cell.angle_beta   90.00
_cell.angle_gamma   90.00
#
_symmetry.space_group_name_H-M   'P 1'
#
loop_
_entity.id
_entity.type
_entity.pdbx_description
1 polymer ?
#
loop_
_entity_poly.entity_id
_entity_poly.type
_entity_poly.pdbx_seq_one_letter_code
_entity_poly.pdbx_strand_id
1 'polypeptide(L)'
;MTVAYEPSESRPKGDLGRGEVVFHPGPGGLSLIEDEHSKNATGEMFGLSVTWWDKNAKGFRAVWCDNSLPTGCIVMSKLANWEGDRFVLGDEFERNGKKYTFKEIVFDITANTYTQALYQGESGSELRRLLTIRATKVPAVTSPVSKSAQQLSTLNMPGPKVQNLMLGTWSIKIKYEPSKEMPQGGTGEGTQVWRPGPGDRSIIEEEHWRNPPGEFDGFSVGWWDAKAEGQRFIWCANDVPEGCV
;
A
#
# COMPACT_ATOMS: atom_id res chain seq x y z
N MET A 1 13.26 -3.27 -11.66
CA MET A 1 13.42 -1.79 -11.66
C MET A 1 14.81 -1.39 -11.15
N THR A 2 15.27 -0.19 -11.50
CA THR A 2 16.47 0.45 -10.92
C THR A 2 16.07 1.72 -10.19
N VAL A 3 16.62 1.95 -9.00
CA VAL A 3 16.35 3.14 -8.17
C VAL A 3 17.63 3.97 -8.04
N ALA A 4 17.66 5.15 -8.64
CA ALA A 4 18.79 6.08 -8.53
C ALA A 4 18.47 7.15 -7.48
N TYR A 5 19.23 7.19 -6.39
CA TYR A 5 19.09 8.20 -5.34
C TYR A 5 20.03 9.35 -5.57
N GLU A 6 19.50 10.57 -5.52
CA GLU A 6 20.28 11.80 -5.68
C GLU A 6 21.13 12.06 -4.42
N PRO A 7 22.27 12.77 -4.56
CA PRO A 7 23.06 13.21 -3.42
C PRO A 7 22.25 14.06 -2.43
N SER A 8 22.38 13.75 -1.15
CA SER A 8 21.72 14.44 -0.04
C SER A 8 22.57 14.42 1.22
N GLU A 9 22.16 15.12 2.30
CA GLU A 9 22.87 15.08 3.58
C GLU A 9 23.01 13.65 4.14
N SER A 10 21.98 12.82 3.98
CA SER A 10 22.02 11.41 4.40
C SER A 10 22.69 10.48 3.39
N ARG A 11 22.85 10.92 2.13
CA ARG A 11 23.50 10.17 1.05
C ARG A 11 24.45 11.07 0.25
N PRO A 12 25.63 11.44 0.77
CA PRO A 12 26.48 12.46 0.14
C PRO A 12 26.93 12.17 -1.28
N LYS A 13 26.96 10.89 -1.68
CA LYS A 13 27.38 10.44 -3.03
C LYS A 13 26.20 9.94 -3.88
N GLY A 14 24.96 10.07 -3.41
CA GLY A 14 23.82 9.33 -3.95
C GLY A 14 23.93 7.84 -3.65
N ASP A 15 23.06 7.04 -4.26
CA ASP A 15 23.07 5.58 -4.18
C ASP A 15 22.35 4.96 -5.40
N LEU A 16 22.60 3.68 -5.68
CA LEU A 16 21.91 2.92 -6.72
C LEU A 16 21.33 1.64 -6.13
N GLY A 17 20.01 1.52 -6.20
CA GLY A 17 19.26 0.33 -5.83
C GLY A 17 18.75 -0.46 -7.04
N ARG A 18 18.40 -1.71 -6.78
CA ARG A 18 17.65 -2.57 -7.70
C ARG A 18 16.54 -3.27 -6.94
N GLY A 19 15.46 -3.57 -7.63
CA GLY A 19 14.33 -4.23 -7.01
C GLY A 19 13.24 -4.60 -8.00
N GLU A 20 12.10 -4.97 -7.46
CA GLU A 20 10.90 -5.38 -8.17
C GLU A 20 9.69 -4.66 -7.59
N VAL A 21 8.73 -4.41 -8.45
CA VAL A 21 7.48 -3.75 -8.12
C VAL A 21 6.38 -4.51 -8.84
N VAL A 22 5.35 -4.87 -8.09
CA VAL A 22 4.21 -5.63 -8.58
C VAL A 22 2.97 -4.78 -8.39
N PHE A 23 2.33 -4.44 -9.50
CA PHE A 23 1.00 -3.83 -9.48
C PHE A 23 -0.05 -4.90 -9.72
N HIS A 24 -1.09 -4.90 -8.90
CA HIS A 24 -2.25 -5.73 -9.11
C HIS A 24 -3.54 -4.99 -8.74
N PRO A 25 -4.68 -5.34 -9.36
CA PRO A 25 -5.96 -4.81 -8.91
C PRO A 25 -6.24 -5.30 -7.49
N GLY A 26 -6.83 -4.42 -6.68
CA GLY A 26 -7.49 -4.81 -5.44
C GLY A 26 -8.89 -5.38 -5.70
N PRO A 27 -9.66 -5.67 -4.62
CA PRO A 27 -10.99 -6.24 -4.72
C PRO A 27 -11.91 -5.53 -5.73
N GLY A 28 -12.60 -6.31 -6.56
CA GLY A 28 -13.49 -5.79 -7.60
C GLY A 28 -12.80 -5.00 -8.72
N GLY A 29 -11.47 -4.89 -8.73
CA GLY A 29 -10.75 -4.00 -9.64
C GLY A 29 -10.94 -2.51 -9.34
N LEU A 30 -11.36 -2.17 -8.12
CA LEU A 30 -11.72 -0.80 -7.72
C LEU A 30 -10.56 -0.02 -7.06
N SER A 31 -9.44 -0.69 -6.82
CA SER A 31 -8.20 -0.09 -6.35
C SER A 31 -6.99 -0.69 -7.07
N LEU A 32 -5.87 0.03 -7.00
CA LEU A 32 -4.56 -0.41 -7.46
C LEU A 32 -3.69 -0.64 -6.24
N ILE A 33 -3.14 -1.85 -6.12
CA ILE A 33 -2.19 -2.22 -5.07
C ILE A 33 -0.81 -2.35 -5.71
N GLU A 34 0.19 -1.79 -5.04
CA GLU A 34 1.60 -1.85 -5.41
C GLU A 34 2.38 -2.49 -4.27
N ASP A 35 3.05 -3.62 -4.53
CA ASP A 35 4.09 -4.15 -3.64
C ASP A 35 5.46 -3.80 -4.20
N GLU A 36 6.30 -3.15 -3.39
CA GLU A 36 7.67 -2.80 -3.75
C GLU A 36 8.67 -3.54 -2.87
N HIS A 37 9.69 -4.13 -3.49
CA HIS A 37 10.89 -4.58 -2.80
C HIS A 37 12.11 -4.08 -3.55
N SER A 38 12.96 -3.30 -2.87
CA SER A 38 14.24 -2.89 -3.42
C SER A 38 15.36 -3.03 -2.42
N LYS A 39 16.59 -3.09 -2.94
CA LYS A 39 17.80 -3.15 -2.15
C LYS A 39 18.85 -2.21 -2.71
N ASN A 40 19.53 -1.51 -1.82
CA ASN A 40 20.64 -0.62 -2.13
C ASN A 40 21.79 -0.84 -1.12
N ALA A 41 22.77 0.07 -1.08
CA ALA A 41 23.91 -0.06 -0.17
C ALA A 41 23.53 0.12 1.31
N THR A 42 22.42 0.82 1.59
CA THR A 42 21.92 1.10 2.94
C THR A 42 21.00 0.03 3.51
N GLY A 43 20.50 -0.90 2.68
CA GLY A 43 19.65 -1.99 3.13
C GLY A 43 18.54 -2.33 2.15
N GLU A 44 17.54 -3.05 2.66
CA GLU A 44 16.32 -3.39 1.93
C GLU A 44 15.20 -2.39 2.26
N MET A 45 14.40 -2.08 1.25
CA MET A 45 13.18 -1.32 1.36
C MET A 45 12.02 -2.19 0.90
N PHE A 46 10.99 -2.24 1.72
CA PHE A 46 9.72 -2.89 1.41
C PHE A 46 8.65 -1.82 1.46
N GLY A 47 7.81 -1.74 0.42
CA GLY A 47 6.76 -0.75 0.26
C GLY A 47 5.44 -1.41 -0.12
N LEU A 48 4.34 -0.80 0.30
CA LEU A 48 2.98 -1.12 -0.13
C LEU A 48 2.23 0.18 -0.39
N SER A 49 1.69 0.34 -1.61
CA SER A 49 0.73 1.39 -1.92
C SER A 49 -0.66 0.81 -2.14
N VAL A 50 -1.69 1.50 -1.68
CA VAL A 50 -3.08 1.24 -2.06
C VAL A 50 -3.69 2.53 -2.55
N THR A 51 -4.07 2.57 -3.82
CA THR A 51 -4.61 3.76 -4.48
C THR A 51 -6.01 3.49 -5.02
N TRP A 52 -6.96 4.38 -4.75
CA TRP A 52 -8.35 4.23 -5.21
C TRP A 52 -8.97 5.56 -5.61
N TRP A 53 -10.01 5.54 -6.43
CA TRP A 53 -10.71 6.74 -6.87
C TRP A 53 -11.71 7.20 -5.81
N ASP A 54 -11.61 8.45 -5.34
CA ASP A 54 -12.60 9.09 -4.48
C ASP A 54 -13.52 9.95 -5.35
N LYS A 55 -14.76 9.49 -5.54
CA LYS A 55 -15.74 10.18 -6.39
C LYS A 55 -16.13 11.56 -5.87
N ASN A 56 -16.14 11.75 -4.55
CA ASN A 56 -16.51 13.02 -3.93
C ASN A 56 -15.39 14.05 -4.10
N ALA A 57 -14.14 13.61 -3.90
CA ALA A 57 -12.96 14.45 -4.03
C ALA A 57 -12.51 14.64 -5.50
N LYS A 58 -13.00 13.78 -6.41
CA LYS A 58 -12.66 13.76 -7.85
C LYS A 58 -11.17 13.61 -8.10
N GLY A 59 -10.54 12.69 -7.37
CA GLY A 59 -9.14 12.36 -7.48
C GLY A 59 -8.84 11.05 -6.79
N PHE A 60 -7.61 10.57 -6.94
CA PHE A 60 -7.17 9.34 -6.32
C PHE A 60 -6.70 9.59 -4.89
N ARG A 61 -7.18 8.77 -3.95
CA ARG A 61 -6.61 8.66 -2.61
C ARG A 61 -5.51 7.61 -2.64
N ALA A 62 -4.55 7.74 -1.74
CA ALA A 62 -3.51 6.74 -1.58
C ALA A 62 -3.10 6.57 -0.12
N VAL A 63 -2.78 5.34 0.26
CA VAL A 63 -2.02 5.00 1.47
C VAL A 63 -0.69 4.44 1.02
N TRP A 64 0.38 4.85 1.70
CA TRP A 64 1.71 4.31 1.52
C TRP A 64 2.21 3.74 2.84
N CYS A 65 2.71 2.50 2.80
CA CYS A 65 3.35 1.84 3.91
C CYS A 65 4.77 1.45 3.50
N ASP A 66 5.75 1.64 4.38
CA ASP A 66 7.09 1.14 4.13
C ASP A 66 7.83 0.79 5.43
N ASN A 67 8.88 0.00 5.30
CA ASN A 67 9.66 -0.45 6.45
C ASN A 67 10.52 0.64 7.11
N SER A 68 10.63 1.82 6.51
CA SER A 68 11.33 2.99 7.05
C SER A 68 10.41 3.94 7.84
N LEU A 69 9.09 3.86 7.64
CA LEU A 69 8.08 4.63 8.37
C LEU A 69 7.90 4.11 9.80
N PRO A 70 8.18 4.91 10.84
CA PRO A 70 8.03 4.46 12.22
C PRO A 70 6.59 4.04 12.58
N THR A 71 5.59 4.66 11.97
CA THR A 71 4.16 4.38 12.15
C THR A 71 3.62 3.32 11.19
N GLY A 72 4.47 2.73 10.35
CA GLY A 72 4.10 1.72 9.35
C GLY A 72 3.53 2.33 8.07
N CYS A 73 2.43 3.06 8.17
CA CYS A 73 1.75 3.67 7.03
C CYS A 73 1.45 5.15 7.22
N ILE A 74 1.19 5.82 6.09
CA ILE A 74 0.73 7.19 5.99
C ILE A 74 -0.39 7.29 4.94
N VAL A 75 -1.45 8.03 5.29
CA VAL A 75 -2.49 8.41 4.32
C VAL A 75 -2.02 9.67 3.63
N MET A 76 -1.94 9.65 2.30
CA MET A 76 -1.57 10.83 1.52
C MET A 76 -2.61 11.94 1.73
N SER A 77 -2.13 13.11 2.13
CA SER A 77 -2.98 14.27 2.41
C SER A 77 -3.53 14.94 1.15
N LYS A 78 -2.85 14.78 0.00
CA LYS A 78 -3.31 15.30 -1.29
C LYS A 78 -3.89 14.20 -2.16
N LEU A 79 -4.82 14.60 -3.03
CA LEU A 79 -5.31 13.72 -4.08
C LEU A 79 -4.25 13.55 -5.16
N ALA A 80 -4.02 12.32 -5.57
CA ALA A 80 -3.28 12.03 -6.78
C ALA A 80 -4.19 12.20 -8.02
N ASN A 81 -3.63 12.70 -9.11
CA ASN A 81 -4.39 13.02 -10.32
C ASN A 81 -3.56 12.80 -11.58
N TRP A 82 -4.24 12.62 -12.71
CA TRP A 82 -3.61 12.67 -14.02
C TRP A 82 -3.46 14.13 -14.48
N GLU A 83 -2.24 14.54 -14.77
CA GLU A 83 -1.88 15.81 -15.39
C GLU A 83 -1.34 15.53 -16.80
N GLY A 84 -2.24 15.49 -17.78
CA GLY A 84 -1.91 15.03 -19.12
C GLY A 84 -1.57 13.53 -19.12
N ASP A 85 -0.34 13.19 -19.49
CA ASP A 85 0.19 11.82 -19.52
C ASP A 85 0.95 11.42 -18.25
N ARG A 86 0.87 12.25 -17.20
CA ARG A 86 1.60 12.05 -15.94
C ARG A 86 0.64 11.76 -14.80
N PHE A 87 0.93 10.75 -14.02
CA PHE A 87 0.24 10.52 -12.74
C PHE A 87 1.01 11.23 -11.64
N VAL A 88 0.38 12.18 -10.97
CA VAL A 88 1.00 13.03 -9.94
C VAL A 88 0.37 12.72 -8.59
N LEU A 89 1.20 12.29 -7.65
CA LEU A 89 0.83 12.04 -6.25
C LEU A 89 1.57 13.03 -5.36
N GLY A 90 0.94 13.46 -4.27
CA GLY A 90 1.54 14.43 -3.38
C GLY A 90 1.18 14.20 -1.93
N ASP A 91 2.01 14.75 -1.06
CA ASP A 91 1.75 14.76 0.38
C ASP A 91 2.33 16.02 1.05
N GLU A 92 1.81 16.32 2.23
CA GLU A 92 2.32 17.34 3.14
C GLU A 92 2.39 16.76 4.54
N PHE A 93 3.58 16.84 5.14
CA PHE A 93 3.82 16.31 6.47
C PHE A 93 4.69 17.26 7.29
N GLU A 94 4.66 17.09 8.61
CA GLU A 94 5.49 17.88 9.53
C GLU A 94 6.62 17.01 10.09
N ARG A 95 7.83 17.56 10.09
CA ARG A 95 9.01 16.94 10.70
C ARG A 95 9.82 18.01 11.42
N ASN A 96 10.05 17.81 12.73
CA ASN A 96 10.79 18.74 13.58
C ASN A 96 10.23 20.18 13.56
N GLY A 97 8.90 20.34 13.60
CA GLY A 97 8.22 21.64 13.58
C GLY A 97 8.23 22.34 12.21
N LYS A 98 8.77 21.70 11.17
CA LYS A 98 8.78 22.21 9.79
C LYS A 98 7.84 21.40 8.91
N LYS A 99 7.10 22.09 8.05
CA LYS A 99 6.26 21.46 7.03
C LYS A 99 7.09 21.12 5.80
N TYR A 100 6.90 19.92 5.28
CA TYR A 100 7.53 19.44 4.06
C TYR A 100 6.46 19.05 3.04
N THR A 101 6.77 19.29 1.77
CA THR A 101 5.96 18.82 0.64
C THR A 101 6.68 17.67 -0.02
N PHE A 102 5.96 16.59 -0.26
CA PHE A 102 6.38 15.47 -1.09
C PHE A 102 5.59 15.47 -2.39
N LYS A 103 6.24 15.06 -3.48
CA LYS A 103 5.60 14.85 -4.77
C LYS A 103 6.25 13.68 -5.49
N GLU A 104 5.42 12.77 -5.95
CA GLU A 104 5.79 11.74 -6.91
C GLU A 104 5.15 12.03 -8.26
N ILE A 105 5.91 11.78 -9.33
CA ILE A 105 5.41 11.84 -10.69
C ILE A 105 5.76 10.54 -11.39
N VAL A 106 4.75 9.83 -11.89
CA VAL A 106 4.89 8.72 -12.82
C VAL A 106 4.70 9.24 -14.24
N PHE A 107 5.68 9.02 -15.11
CA PHE A 107 5.71 9.54 -16.48
C PHE A 107 6.50 8.62 -17.42
N ASP A 108 6.53 8.96 -18.71
CA ASP A 108 7.11 8.13 -19.78
C ASP A 108 6.55 6.70 -19.77
N ILE A 109 5.24 6.60 -19.55
CA ILE A 109 4.54 5.32 -19.40
C ILE A 109 4.31 4.71 -20.77
N THR A 110 4.79 3.48 -20.95
CA THR A 110 4.53 2.63 -22.12
C THR A 110 3.95 1.30 -21.67
N ALA A 111 3.65 0.41 -22.60
CA ALA A 111 3.20 -0.95 -22.27
C ALA A 111 4.24 -1.74 -21.43
N ASN A 112 5.53 -1.36 -21.50
CA ASN A 112 6.63 -2.13 -20.91
C ASN A 112 7.52 -1.33 -19.96
N THR A 113 7.37 -0.01 -19.87
CA THR A 113 8.25 0.84 -19.07
C THR A 113 7.48 1.99 -18.44
N TYR A 114 7.99 2.50 -17.34
CA TYR A 114 7.61 3.80 -16.79
C TYR A 114 8.77 4.36 -15.96
N THR A 115 8.73 5.66 -15.69
CA THR A 115 9.66 6.35 -14.79
C THR A 115 8.89 7.00 -13.64
N GLN A 116 9.35 6.80 -12.41
CA GLN A 116 8.92 7.59 -11.25
C GLN A 116 10.01 8.58 -10.87
N ALA A 117 9.64 9.81 -10.54
CA ALA A 117 10.53 10.77 -9.92
C ALA A 117 9.89 11.30 -8.64
N LEU A 118 10.60 11.13 -7.52
CA LEU A 118 10.15 11.56 -6.21
C LEU A 118 10.90 12.84 -5.82
N TYR A 119 10.17 13.79 -5.27
CA TYR A 119 10.62 15.12 -4.94
C TYR A 119 10.22 15.49 -3.52
N GLN A 120 11.07 16.27 -2.85
CA GLN A 120 10.76 16.80 -1.53
C GLN A 120 11.43 18.15 -1.28
N GLY A 121 10.79 18.97 -0.45
CA GLY A 121 11.35 20.23 0.03
C GLY A 121 10.56 20.75 1.23
N GLU A 122 11.11 21.74 1.94
CA GLU A 122 10.35 22.51 2.92
C GLU A 122 9.19 23.23 2.19
N SER A 123 8.00 23.26 2.81
CA SER A 123 6.79 23.75 2.15
C SER A 123 6.95 25.21 1.71
N GLY A 124 6.59 25.51 0.46
CA GLY A 124 6.78 26.83 -0.15
C GLY A 124 8.16 27.07 -0.76
N SER A 125 9.10 26.12 -0.62
CA SER A 125 10.41 26.15 -1.29
C SER A 125 10.41 25.31 -2.58
N GLU A 126 11.48 25.45 -3.37
CA GLU A 126 11.72 24.57 -4.51
C GLU A 126 11.89 23.11 -4.05
N LEU A 127 11.18 22.18 -4.72
CA LEU A 127 11.31 20.75 -4.44
C LEU A 127 12.53 20.19 -5.14
N ARG A 128 13.40 19.52 -4.38
CA ARG A 128 14.55 18.80 -4.93
C ARG A 128 14.15 17.38 -5.25
N ARG A 129 14.68 16.84 -6.34
CA ARG A 129 14.53 15.41 -6.65
C ARG A 129 15.29 14.60 -5.61
N LEU A 130 14.62 13.60 -5.04
CA LEU A 130 15.21 12.66 -4.09
C LEU A 130 15.73 11.41 -4.81
N LEU A 131 14.93 10.88 -5.73
CA LEU A 131 15.26 9.68 -6.47
C LEU A 131 14.50 9.58 -7.79
N THR A 132 15.01 8.73 -8.67
CA THR A 132 14.36 8.30 -9.91
C THR A 132 14.27 6.79 -9.96
N ILE A 133 13.08 6.24 -10.18
CA ILE A 133 12.86 4.82 -10.42
C ILE A 133 12.62 4.63 -11.91
N ARG A 134 13.36 3.70 -12.53
CA ARG A 134 13.10 3.26 -13.90
C ARG A 134 12.65 1.82 -13.88
N ALA A 135 11.43 1.58 -14.34
CA ALA A 135 10.82 0.27 -14.36
C ALA A 135 10.79 -0.28 -15.79
N THR A 136 10.99 -1.60 -15.89
CA THR A 136 10.82 -2.37 -17.11
C THR A 136 10.08 -3.63 -16.74
N LYS A 137 8.99 -3.91 -17.46
CA LYS A 137 8.13 -5.06 -17.23
C LYS A 137 8.93 -6.34 -17.45
N VAL A 138 8.84 -7.26 -16.50
CA VAL A 138 9.44 -8.60 -16.59
C VAL A 138 8.40 -9.60 -17.08
N PRO A 139 8.77 -10.64 -17.85
CA PRO A 139 7.87 -11.71 -18.22
C PRO A 139 7.37 -12.47 -16.98
N ALA A 140 6.12 -12.93 -17.02
CA ALA A 140 5.43 -13.58 -15.90
C ALA A 140 6.09 -14.86 -15.35
N VAL A 141 7.13 -15.39 -16.03
CA VAL A 141 7.80 -16.64 -15.68
C VAL A 141 9.02 -16.43 -14.76
N THR A 142 9.44 -15.17 -14.53
CA THR A 142 10.68 -14.86 -13.78
C THR A 142 10.49 -14.08 -12.50
N SER A 143 9.28 -13.70 -12.10
CA SER A 143 9.08 -12.97 -10.83
C SER A 143 9.20 -13.92 -9.63
N PRO A 144 10.23 -13.83 -8.78
CA PRO A 144 10.33 -14.61 -7.56
C PRO A 144 9.42 -14.08 -6.45
N VAL A 145 8.63 -13.03 -6.70
CA VAL A 145 7.66 -12.49 -5.73
C VAL A 145 6.39 -13.34 -5.74
N SER A 146 6.58 -14.58 -5.34
CA SER A 146 5.54 -15.46 -4.84
C SER A 146 6.22 -16.32 -3.80
N LYS A 147 5.76 -16.12 -2.56
CA LYS A 147 6.28 -16.64 -1.30
C LYS A 147 7.26 -15.68 -0.62
N SER A 148 6.69 -14.67 0.04
CA SER A 148 6.96 -14.57 1.48
C SER A 148 6.58 -15.92 2.08
N ALA A 149 7.53 -16.86 2.06
CA ALA A 149 7.42 -18.09 2.78
C ALA A 149 7.41 -17.67 4.24
N GLN A 150 6.22 -17.74 4.84
CA GLN A 150 5.92 -17.78 6.28
C GLN A 150 7.18 -17.89 7.14
N GLN A 151 7.88 -16.78 7.31
CA GLN A 151 8.66 -16.57 8.50
C GLN A 151 7.62 -15.93 9.41
N LEU A 152 7.20 -16.67 10.44
CA LEU A 152 6.33 -16.18 11.50
C LEU A 152 7.03 -14.99 12.18
N SER A 153 6.99 -13.81 11.53
CA SER A 153 7.40 -12.56 12.12
C SER A 153 6.26 -12.08 13.01
N THR A 154 6.63 -11.65 14.21
CA THR A 154 5.71 -10.94 15.09
C THR A 154 5.57 -9.51 14.59
N LEU A 155 4.37 -8.96 14.68
CA LEU A 155 4.12 -7.55 14.41
C LEU A 155 5.03 -6.66 15.26
N ASN A 156 5.66 -5.69 14.61
CA ASN A 156 6.47 -4.62 15.17
C ASN A 156 5.65 -3.30 15.22
N MET A 157 4.36 -3.40 15.50
CA MET A 157 3.49 -2.26 15.71
C MET A 157 3.01 -2.19 17.17
N PRO A 158 2.73 -0.98 17.70
CA PRO A 158 2.09 -0.85 19.01
C PRO A 158 0.71 -1.54 19.03
N GLY A 159 0.39 -2.16 20.16
CA GLY A 159 -0.90 -2.82 20.37
C GLY A 159 -0.80 -4.06 21.26
N PRO A 160 -1.94 -4.70 21.56
CA PRO A 160 -1.97 -5.94 22.33
C PRO A 160 -1.25 -7.08 21.59
N LYS A 161 -0.33 -7.77 22.29
CA LYS A 161 0.43 -8.91 21.71
C LYS A 161 -0.45 -10.03 21.17
N VAL A 162 -1.70 -10.14 21.64
CA VAL A 162 -2.69 -11.12 21.17
C VAL A 162 -2.97 -11.02 19.67
N GLN A 163 -2.77 -9.85 19.06
CA GLN A 163 -2.93 -9.67 17.61
C GLN A 163 -1.97 -10.55 16.80
N ASN A 164 -0.80 -10.90 17.35
CA ASN A 164 0.11 -11.85 16.70
C ASN A 164 -0.51 -13.24 16.53
N LEU A 165 -1.51 -13.60 17.34
CA LEU A 165 -2.22 -14.87 17.21
C LEU A 165 -3.18 -14.88 16.02
N MET A 166 -3.50 -13.73 15.44
CA MET A 166 -4.35 -13.64 14.25
C MET A 166 -3.55 -13.94 12.97
N LEU A 167 -2.23 -13.82 12.99
CA LEU A 167 -1.40 -14.05 11.81
C LEU A 167 -1.52 -15.49 11.30
N GLY A 168 -1.60 -15.64 9.98
CA GLY A 168 -1.72 -16.92 9.31
C GLY A 168 -2.90 -16.98 8.33
N THR A 169 -3.16 -18.18 7.84
CA THR A 169 -4.28 -18.47 6.95
C THR A 169 -5.34 -19.21 7.72
N TRP A 170 -6.56 -18.68 7.67
CA TRP A 170 -7.73 -19.20 8.35
C TRP A 170 -8.74 -19.70 7.34
N SER A 171 -9.33 -20.86 7.60
CA SER A 171 -10.58 -21.24 6.97
C SER A 171 -11.71 -20.60 7.76
N ILE A 172 -12.63 -19.94 7.07
CA ILE A 172 -13.75 -19.24 7.68
C ILE A 172 -15.07 -19.88 7.27
N LYS A 173 -16.02 -19.90 8.21
CA LYS A 173 -17.42 -20.26 7.97
C LYS A 173 -18.28 -19.10 8.44
N ILE A 174 -19.11 -18.61 7.55
CA ILE A 174 -19.93 -17.43 7.75
C ILE A 174 -21.37 -17.88 7.89
N LYS A 175 -22.07 -17.36 8.90
CA LYS A 175 -23.51 -17.49 9.05
C LYS A 175 -24.13 -16.11 8.95
N TYR A 176 -25.01 -15.94 7.97
CA TYR A 176 -25.83 -14.74 7.82
C TYR A 176 -27.15 -14.99 8.52
N GLU A 177 -27.41 -14.23 9.58
CA GLU A 177 -28.74 -14.22 10.21
C GLU A 177 -29.76 -13.56 9.28
N PRO A 178 -31.05 -13.95 9.35
CA PRO A 178 -32.10 -13.31 8.57
C PRO A 178 -32.14 -11.79 8.72
N SER A 179 -32.17 -11.08 7.60
CA SER A 179 -32.30 -9.62 7.54
C SER A 179 -33.32 -9.19 6.47
N LYS A 180 -33.58 -7.88 6.35
CA LYS A 180 -34.45 -7.36 5.28
C LYS A 180 -33.88 -7.64 3.89
N GLU A 181 -32.55 -7.60 3.77
CA GLU A 181 -31.78 -7.82 2.55
C GLU A 181 -31.60 -9.33 2.28
N MET A 182 -31.51 -10.15 3.34
CA MET A 182 -31.40 -11.60 3.26
C MET A 182 -32.47 -12.30 4.13
N PRO A 183 -33.74 -12.36 3.68
CA PRO A 183 -34.85 -12.81 4.53
C PRO A 183 -34.74 -14.25 5.05
N GLN A 184 -34.00 -15.11 4.37
CA GLN A 184 -33.76 -16.49 4.79
C GLN A 184 -32.42 -16.68 5.50
N GLY A 185 -31.64 -15.60 5.68
CA GLY A 185 -30.23 -15.71 6.05
C GLY A 185 -29.45 -16.53 5.03
N GLY A 186 -28.33 -17.11 5.46
CA GLY A 186 -27.49 -17.93 4.60
C GLY A 186 -26.22 -18.39 5.29
N THR A 187 -25.41 -19.13 4.55
CA THR A 187 -24.08 -19.55 4.99
C THR A 187 -23.06 -19.32 3.89
N GLY A 188 -21.82 -19.02 4.26
CA GLY A 188 -20.69 -18.91 3.34
C GLY A 188 -19.46 -19.62 3.89
N GLU A 189 -18.52 -19.92 3.01
CA GLU A 189 -17.22 -20.49 3.38
C GLU A 189 -16.12 -19.82 2.56
N GLY A 190 -14.92 -19.75 3.13
CA GLY A 190 -13.81 -19.09 2.48
C GLY A 190 -12.51 -19.17 3.26
N THR A 191 -11.60 -18.27 2.90
CA THR A 191 -10.28 -18.11 3.51
C THR A 191 -10.03 -16.66 3.87
N GLN A 192 -9.37 -16.46 5.00
CA GLN A 192 -8.87 -15.17 5.45
C GLN A 192 -7.39 -15.29 5.75
N VAL A 193 -6.59 -14.37 5.26
CA VAL A 193 -5.14 -14.34 5.43
C VAL A 193 -4.78 -13.07 6.18
N TRP A 194 -4.13 -13.24 7.34
CA TRP A 194 -3.53 -12.15 8.09
C TRP A 194 -2.02 -12.27 8.00
N ARG A 195 -1.36 -11.23 7.50
CA ARG A 195 0.10 -11.20 7.39
C ARG A 195 0.66 -9.85 7.78
N PRO A 196 1.91 -9.79 8.28
CA PRO A 196 2.59 -8.52 8.46
C PRO A 196 2.76 -7.80 7.12
N GLY A 197 2.56 -6.48 7.13
CA GLY A 197 2.92 -5.60 6.02
C GLY A 197 4.36 -5.10 6.14
N PRO A 198 4.75 -4.08 5.35
CA PRO A 198 6.12 -3.57 5.32
C PRO A 198 6.71 -3.27 6.71
N GLY A 199 7.90 -3.81 6.97
CA GLY A 199 8.64 -3.64 8.22
C GLY A 199 7.98 -4.26 9.46
N ASP A 200 6.99 -5.13 9.27
CA ASP A 200 6.12 -5.68 10.31
C ASP A 200 5.35 -4.59 11.11
N ARG A 201 5.30 -3.35 10.62
CA ARG A 201 4.67 -2.18 11.30
C ARG A 201 3.22 -1.94 10.89
N SER A 202 2.71 -2.79 10.01
CA SER A 202 1.33 -2.84 9.57
C SER A 202 0.89 -4.30 9.52
N ILE A 203 -0.42 -4.51 9.48
CA ILE A 203 -1.05 -5.81 9.30
C ILE A 203 -1.91 -5.75 8.05
N ILE A 204 -1.78 -6.75 7.20
CA ILE A 204 -2.56 -6.92 5.98
C ILE A 204 -3.54 -8.05 6.21
N GLU A 205 -4.79 -7.80 5.87
CA GLU A 205 -5.89 -8.75 5.89
C GLU A 205 -6.41 -8.93 4.48
N GLU A 206 -6.47 -10.17 4.01
CA GLU A 206 -6.98 -10.54 2.69
C GLU A 206 -8.06 -11.60 2.86
N GLU A 207 -9.22 -11.37 2.28
CA GLU A 207 -10.39 -12.21 2.46
C GLU A 207 -10.95 -12.65 1.11
N HIS A 208 -11.30 -13.93 1.02
CA HIS A 208 -12.04 -14.47 -0.10
C HIS A 208 -13.06 -15.48 0.40
N TRP A 209 -14.34 -15.30 0.07
CA TRP A 209 -15.37 -16.28 0.35
C TRP A 209 -16.48 -16.30 -0.69
N ARG A 210 -17.27 -17.37 -0.64
CA ARG A 210 -18.48 -17.51 -1.43
C ARG A 210 -19.69 -17.61 -0.53
N ASN A 211 -20.75 -16.92 -0.89
CA ASN A 211 -22.08 -17.01 -0.27
C ASN A 211 -23.15 -17.11 -1.37
N PRO A 212 -24.44 -17.34 -1.04
CA PRO A 212 -25.49 -17.44 -2.04
C PRO A 212 -25.64 -16.19 -2.92
N PRO A 213 -25.46 -14.96 -2.41
CA PRO A 213 -25.41 -13.74 -3.25
C PRO A 213 -24.23 -13.65 -4.23
N GLY A 214 -23.08 -14.25 -3.94
CA GLY A 214 -21.92 -14.21 -4.83
C GLY A 214 -20.57 -14.49 -4.16
N GLU A 215 -19.51 -14.09 -4.86
CA GLU A 215 -18.15 -14.08 -4.31
C GLU A 215 -17.87 -12.73 -3.63
N PHE A 216 -17.11 -12.79 -2.55
CA PHE A 216 -16.59 -11.63 -1.86
C PHE A 216 -15.08 -11.67 -1.88
N ASP A 217 -14.48 -10.50 -2.13
CA ASP A 217 -13.06 -10.26 -1.98
C ASP A 217 -12.87 -9.03 -1.10
N GLY A 218 -11.99 -9.14 -0.11
CA GLY A 218 -11.63 -8.07 0.82
C GLY A 218 -10.11 -7.91 0.90
N PHE A 219 -9.67 -6.67 1.05
CA PHE A 219 -8.28 -6.31 1.31
C PHE A 219 -8.25 -5.16 2.31
N SER A 220 -7.44 -5.29 3.35
CA SER A 220 -7.22 -4.24 4.32
C SER A 220 -5.76 -4.14 4.68
N VAL A 221 -5.32 -2.91 4.95
CA VAL A 221 -4.06 -2.66 5.65
C VAL A 221 -4.35 -1.82 6.88
N GLY A 222 -3.95 -2.35 8.03
CA GLY A 222 -4.04 -1.72 9.34
C GLY A 222 -2.68 -1.33 9.90
N TRP A 223 -2.60 -0.22 10.61
CA TRP A 223 -1.39 0.28 11.26
C TRP A 223 -1.73 1.07 12.53
N TRP A 224 -0.70 1.43 13.30
CA TRP A 224 -0.88 2.23 14.50
C TRP A 224 -0.83 3.73 14.16
N ASP A 225 -1.90 4.45 14.48
CA ASP A 225 -1.97 5.90 14.39
C ASP A 225 -1.66 6.50 15.77
N ALA A 226 -0.45 7.03 15.92
CA ALA A 226 0.01 7.63 17.16
C ALA A 226 -0.80 8.87 17.56
N LYS A 227 -1.41 9.59 16.60
CA LYS A 227 -2.25 10.76 16.92
C LYS A 227 -3.62 10.34 17.43
N ALA A 228 -4.14 9.23 16.93
CA ALA A 228 -5.42 8.66 17.37
C ALA A 228 -5.29 7.74 18.59
N GLU A 229 -4.06 7.45 19.05
CA GLU A 229 -3.75 6.48 20.10
C GLU A 229 -4.42 5.12 19.85
N GLY A 230 -4.47 4.70 18.58
CA GLY A 230 -5.25 3.53 18.18
C GLY A 230 -4.87 2.97 16.82
N GLN A 231 -5.53 1.87 16.47
CA GLN A 231 -5.37 1.28 15.14
C GLN A 231 -6.23 2.00 14.13
N ARG A 232 -5.63 2.25 12.96
CA ARG A 232 -6.29 2.73 11.77
C ARG A 232 -6.16 1.68 10.70
N PHE A 233 -7.13 1.60 9.81
CA PHE A 233 -7.06 0.74 8.64
C PHE A 233 -7.72 1.44 7.46
N ILE A 234 -7.41 0.95 6.27
CA ILE A 234 -8.28 1.11 5.10
C ILE A 234 -8.91 -0.23 4.78
N TRP A 235 -10.17 -0.21 4.35
CA TRP A 235 -10.90 -1.41 3.94
C TRP A 235 -11.31 -1.28 2.48
N CYS A 236 -10.81 -2.18 1.64
CA CYS A 236 -11.20 -2.31 0.25
C CYS A 236 -11.99 -3.60 0.05
N ALA A 237 -13.12 -3.55 -0.65
CA ALA A 237 -13.86 -4.75 -0.98
C ALA A 237 -14.63 -4.59 -2.28
N ASN A 238 -14.96 -5.73 -2.91
CA ASN A 238 -15.71 -5.74 -4.16
C ASN A 238 -17.15 -5.22 -4.02
N ASP A 239 -17.68 -5.16 -2.79
CA ASP A 239 -18.98 -4.59 -2.45
C ASP A 239 -18.92 -3.14 -1.92
N VAL A 240 -17.71 -2.55 -1.84
CA VAL A 240 -17.50 -1.13 -1.53
C VAL A 240 -17.42 -0.36 -2.85
N PRO A 241 -18.46 0.40 -3.25
CA PRO A 241 -18.52 0.99 -4.59
C PRO A 241 -17.42 2.01 -4.89
N GLU A 242 -16.88 2.65 -3.85
CA GLU A 242 -15.78 3.62 -3.93
C GLU A 242 -14.39 2.94 -3.86
N GLY A 243 -14.35 1.60 -3.89
CA GLY A 243 -13.12 0.80 -3.81
C GLY A 243 -12.63 0.61 -2.39
N CYS A 244 -12.30 1.69 -1.67
CA CYS A 244 -11.80 1.63 -0.30
C CYS A 244 -12.39 2.71 0.61
N VAL A 245 -12.48 2.43 1.92
CA VAL A 245 -12.95 3.33 2.99
C VAL A 245 -12.00 3.39 4.18
#